data_AF-A0A8C5SNQ4-F1
#
_entry.id   AF-A0A8C5SNQ4-F1
#
_cell.length_a   1.000
_cell.length_b   1.000
_cell.length_c   1.000
_cell.angle_alpha   90.00
_cell.angle_beta   90.00
_cell.angle_gamma   90.00
#
_symmetry.space_group_name_H-M   'P 1'
#
loop_
_entity.id
_entity.type
_entity.pdbx_description
1 polymer ?
#
loop_
_entity_poly.entity_id
_entity_poly.type
_entity_poly.pdbx_seq_one_letter_code
_entity_poly.pdbx_strand_id
1 'polypeptide(L)'
;MTYRTTMDLLFRSEKFIPNYKCDMRRNLISIIGGFSFGTSSYITDLTKFYKIPQLHQFLRSMKFNNSLGEILTFYDQKKMEGQFDIINIVVFPNSTFQRYKIGKVDPGAAKGQELAINEDIIVWHRSFNQVLPISLCNKYCHHGYQKRKKEGKKFCCYDCVPCPEGKISKEMDTVACFQCPDDQYANHKQDGCIMKTISFLSYEEPLGLILTTVATMFFLTTTWVLGIFIKHKDSPIVKANNRDLTYTLLISLLLCFFCSLFFIGQPGKVTCLLRQSAFGLTFSLSISCVLAKTILVSLAFKATKPGSQMRTWVGKRLAVSIVLLCSLFQASICIVWLSTSPPFPELDMHSVIEEMVLQCNEGSVVMFYCVLSYMALLSFASFIVAFQARKLPDTFNEAKFITFSMLAFCNVWVSFVPTYLSTRGKAMVAVEIFSILCSSAVLLGCIFVPKCYIIVFRPNLNNREQLIRRFM
;
A
#
# COMPACT_ATOMS: atom_id res chain seq x y z
N MET A 1 -34.71 70.56 11.56
CA MET A 1 -35.79 70.75 12.55
C MET A 1 -35.24 71.53 13.72
N THR A 2 -35.82 72.70 13.97
CA THR A 2 -35.49 73.54 15.13
C THR A 2 -35.87 72.82 16.43
N TYR A 3 -35.04 72.95 17.47
CA TYR A 3 -35.24 72.43 18.84
C TYR A 3 -36.68 72.56 19.36
N ARG A 4 -37.37 73.63 18.96
CA ARG A 4 -38.76 73.94 19.30
C ARG A 4 -39.76 72.87 18.85
N THR A 5 -39.61 72.33 17.63
CA THR A 5 -40.51 71.33 17.05
C THR A 5 -40.39 69.97 17.75
N THR A 6 -39.20 69.65 18.26
CA THR A 6 -38.95 68.43 19.03
C THR A 6 -39.50 68.54 20.46
N MET A 7 -39.47 69.73 21.05
CA MET A 7 -40.08 69.99 22.36
C MET A 7 -41.61 69.89 22.33
N ASP A 8 -42.27 70.43 21.30
CA ASP A 8 -43.73 70.36 21.14
C ASP A 8 -44.24 68.92 20.94
N LEU A 9 -43.43 68.05 20.34
CA LEU A 9 -43.75 66.63 20.15
C LEU A 9 -43.69 65.82 21.47
N LEU A 10 -42.87 66.26 22.43
CA LEU A 10 -42.63 65.57 23.70
C LEU A 10 -43.52 66.09 24.84
N PHE A 11 -44.03 67.32 24.75
CA PHE A 11 -44.92 67.93 25.74
C PHE A 11 -46.33 68.14 25.18
N ARG A 12 -47.27 67.27 25.57
CA ARG A 12 -48.67 67.30 25.11
C ARG A 12 -49.57 68.24 25.93
N SER A 13 -49.11 69.44 26.23
CA SER A 13 -49.88 70.45 26.98
C SER A 13 -49.86 71.80 26.25
N GLU A 14 -51.01 72.21 25.72
CA GLU A 14 -51.17 73.44 24.93
C GLU A 14 -51.32 74.73 25.77
N LYS A 15 -51.03 74.71 27.07
CA LYS A 15 -51.11 75.93 27.91
C LYS A 15 -49.75 76.37 28.44
N PHE A 16 -49.28 77.49 27.91
CA PHE A 16 -48.19 78.27 28.48
C PHE A 16 -48.71 79.05 29.69
N ILE A 17 -48.23 78.75 30.90
CA ILE A 17 -48.57 79.48 32.13
C ILE A 17 -47.30 80.22 32.62
N PRO A 18 -47.25 81.56 32.60
CA PRO A 18 -46.14 82.30 33.15
C PRO A 18 -46.15 82.17 34.68
N ASN A 19 -44.98 81.94 35.29
CA ASN A 19 -44.78 81.77 36.74
C ASN A 19 -45.44 80.55 37.41
N TYR A 20 -45.71 79.46 36.69
CA TYR A 20 -46.04 78.17 37.32
C TYR A 20 -44.76 77.41 37.72
N LYS A 21 -44.49 77.37 39.03
CA LYS A 21 -43.38 76.65 39.66
C LYS A 21 -43.94 75.35 40.25
N CYS A 22 -43.68 74.21 39.61
CA CYS A 22 -43.97 72.90 40.20
C CYS A 22 -42.72 72.39 40.90
N ASP A 23 -42.72 72.47 42.23
CA ASP A 23 -41.64 72.02 43.10
C ASP A 23 -41.66 70.50 43.27
N MET A 24 -41.07 69.78 42.31
CA MET A 24 -40.75 68.35 42.39
C MET A 24 -39.36 68.13 41.81
N ARG A 25 -38.47 67.44 42.55
CA ARG A 25 -37.08 67.08 42.19
C ARG A 25 -36.84 67.00 40.68
N ARG A 26 -35.91 67.82 40.16
CA ARG A 26 -35.46 67.75 38.76
C ARG A 26 -34.65 66.48 38.51
N ASN A 27 -35.34 65.35 38.34
CA ASN A 27 -34.71 64.16 37.80
C ASN A 27 -34.51 64.39 36.30
N LEU A 28 -33.26 64.46 35.85
CA LEU A 28 -32.93 64.51 34.43
C LEU A 28 -33.47 63.23 33.76
N ILE A 29 -34.47 63.35 32.88
CA ILE A 29 -35.20 62.18 32.34
C ILE A 29 -34.50 61.59 31.11
N SER A 30 -33.90 62.43 30.26
CA SER A 30 -33.16 61.99 29.07
C SER A 30 -32.23 63.09 28.55
N ILE A 31 -31.24 62.70 27.74
CA ILE A 31 -30.28 63.58 27.10
C ILE A 31 -30.23 63.19 25.62
N ILE A 32 -30.43 64.16 24.73
CA ILE A 32 -30.42 63.95 23.28
C ILE A 32 -29.09 64.52 22.75
N GLY A 33 -28.25 63.64 22.22
CA GLY A 33 -26.96 64.00 21.62
C GLY A 33 -27.00 64.16 20.10
N GLY A 34 -25.95 64.76 19.55
CA GLY A 34 -25.75 64.84 18.09
C GLY A 34 -25.30 63.51 17.47
N PHE A 35 -25.36 63.42 16.14
CA PHE A 35 -25.05 62.20 15.35
C PHE A 35 -23.56 61.87 15.24
N SER A 36 -22.65 62.80 15.56
CA SER A 36 -21.21 62.53 15.42
C SER A 36 -20.70 61.69 16.59
N PHE A 37 -19.95 60.63 16.29
CA PHE A 37 -19.37 59.73 17.29
C PHE A 37 -18.60 60.48 18.40
N GLY A 38 -17.82 61.51 18.01
CA GLY A 38 -17.09 62.34 18.97
C GLY A 38 -18.03 63.03 19.95
N THR A 39 -19.10 63.66 19.45
CA THR A 39 -20.10 64.33 20.29
C THR A 39 -20.82 63.36 21.22
N SER A 40 -21.20 62.17 20.73
CA SER A 40 -21.87 61.14 21.54
C SER A 40 -20.96 60.56 22.63
N SER A 41 -19.67 60.39 22.35
CA SER A 41 -18.69 59.89 23.33
C SER A 41 -18.52 60.87 24.49
N TYR A 42 -18.32 62.16 24.20
CA TYR A 42 -18.18 63.19 25.24
C TYR A 42 -19.44 63.34 26.08
N ILE A 43 -20.63 63.26 25.46
CA ILE A 43 -21.90 63.29 26.19
C ILE A 43 -22.02 62.08 27.10
N THR A 44 -21.65 60.88 26.64
CA THR A 44 -21.68 59.67 27.47
C THR A 44 -20.78 59.80 28.70
N ASP A 45 -19.56 60.33 28.55
CA ASP A 45 -18.62 60.50 29.65
C ASP A 45 -19.08 61.55 30.68
N LEU A 46 -19.60 62.69 30.22
CA LEU A 46 -20.17 63.73 31.10
C LEU A 46 -21.37 63.23 31.89
N THR A 47 -22.17 62.34 31.30
CA THR A 47 -23.48 61.95 31.84
C THR A 47 -23.41 60.71 32.73
N LYS A 48 -22.31 59.95 32.62
CA LYS A 48 -21.95 58.84 33.49
C LYS A 48 -22.00 59.18 34.99
N PHE A 49 -21.68 60.43 35.34
CA PHE A 49 -21.68 60.92 36.73
C PHE A 49 -23.07 61.00 37.37
N TYR A 50 -24.14 61.15 36.56
CA TYR A 50 -25.47 61.46 37.07
C TYR A 50 -26.34 60.23 37.39
N LYS A 51 -25.85 58.99 37.17
CA LYS A 51 -26.55 57.71 37.46
C LYS A 51 -28.06 57.75 37.18
N ILE A 52 -28.44 58.28 36.02
CA ILE A 52 -29.83 58.47 35.61
C ILE A 52 -30.49 57.09 35.40
N PRO A 53 -31.68 56.81 35.95
CA PRO A 53 -32.38 55.56 35.71
C PRO A 53 -32.63 55.36 34.20
N GLN A 54 -32.36 54.14 33.75
CA GLN A 54 -32.41 53.74 32.36
C GLN A 54 -33.77 54.05 31.74
N LEU A 55 -33.72 54.76 30.60
CA LEU A 55 -34.75 55.00 29.60
C LEU A 55 -36.16 54.47 29.95
N HIS A 56 -37.12 55.37 30.20
CA HIS A 56 -38.52 55.02 30.50
C HIS A 56 -39.09 54.00 29.50
N GLN A 57 -39.86 53.00 29.97
CA GLN A 57 -40.32 51.84 29.17
C GLN A 57 -40.95 52.22 27.81
N PHE A 58 -41.61 53.37 27.73
CA PHE A 58 -42.16 53.93 26.50
C PHE A 58 -41.12 54.20 25.39
N LEU A 59 -39.91 54.65 25.77
CA LEU A 59 -38.82 54.92 24.83
C LEU A 59 -38.11 53.64 24.36
N ARG A 60 -38.27 52.51 25.07
CA ARG A 60 -37.72 51.18 24.72
C ARG A 60 -38.55 50.46 23.64
N SER A 61 -39.70 50.99 23.26
CA SER A 61 -40.57 50.43 22.21
C SER A 61 -40.92 51.46 21.14
N MET A 62 -40.21 52.59 21.10
CA MET A 62 -40.49 53.65 20.15
C MET A 62 -40.08 53.27 18.72
N LYS A 63 -41.01 53.44 17.79
CA LYS A 63 -40.83 53.35 16.34
C LYS A 63 -41.15 54.71 15.74
N PHE A 64 -40.19 55.32 15.04
CA PHE A 64 -40.43 56.56 14.31
C PHE A 64 -39.57 56.63 13.04
N ASN A 65 -40.02 57.43 12.08
CA ASN A 65 -39.23 57.72 10.90
C ASN A 65 -38.32 58.92 11.16
N ASN A 66 -37.03 58.76 10.86
CA ASN A 66 -36.12 59.89 10.86
C ASN A 66 -36.36 60.77 9.62
N SER A 67 -35.62 61.88 9.53
CA SER A 67 -35.66 62.80 8.38
C SER A 67 -35.16 62.21 7.06
N LEU A 68 -34.59 61.00 7.07
CA LEU A 68 -34.19 60.23 5.88
C LEU A 68 -35.25 59.18 5.49
N GLY A 69 -36.37 59.08 6.23
CA GLY A 69 -37.45 58.13 5.98
C GLY A 69 -37.19 56.72 6.56
N GLU A 70 -36.12 56.54 7.33
CA GLU A 70 -35.75 55.26 7.94
C GLU A 70 -36.53 55.01 9.23
N ILE A 71 -37.05 53.80 9.41
CA ILE A 71 -37.75 53.38 10.63
C ILE A 71 -36.72 53.06 11.70
N LEU A 72 -36.63 53.89 12.74
CA LEU A 72 -35.77 53.64 13.90
C LEU A 72 -36.55 52.91 15.00
N THR A 73 -36.02 51.76 15.43
CA THR A 73 -36.53 50.95 16.54
C THR A 73 -35.54 50.84 17.67
N PHE A 74 -35.94 51.16 18.90
CA PHE A 74 -35.13 51.05 20.10
C PHE A 74 -35.47 49.78 20.91
N TYR A 75 -35.58 48.61 20.26
CA TYR A 75 -35.89 47.36 20.97
C TYR A 75 -34.69 46.82 21.75
N ASP A 76 -35.02 46.15 22.85
CA ASP A 76 -34.16 45.63 23.90
C ASP A 76 -32.81 45.04 23.47
N GLN A 77 -31.71 45.59 24.01
CA GLN A 77 -30.30 45.12 23.98
C GLN A 77 -29.68 44.67 22.63
N LYS A 78 -30.38 44.75 21.50
CA LYS A 78 -29.77 44.64 20.18
C LYS A 78 -29.15 45.98 19.80
N LYS A 79 -27.83 45.98 19.62
CA LYS A 79 -27.07 47.08 19.01
C LYS A 79 -27.87 47.66 17.84
N MET A 80 -27.98 48.99 17.76
CA MET A 80 -28.41 49.63 16.51
C MET A 80 -27.50 49.12 15.39
N GLU A 81 -28.07 48.33 14.47
CA GLU A 81 -27.41 47.92 13.23
C GLU A 81 -27.41 49.13 12.29
N GLY A 82 -26.50 50.07 12.56
CA GLY A 82 -26.28 51.21 11.70
C GLY A 82 -25.61 50.78 10.40
N GLN A 83 -26.04 51.38 9.29
CA GLN A 83 -25.29 51.33 8.04
C GLN A 83 -24.10 52.29 8.13
N PHE A 84 -22.95 51.86 7.64
CA PHE A 84 -21.72 52.66 7.64
C PHE A 84 -21.30 53.00 6.22
N ASP A 85 -20.85 54.22 6.00
CA ASP A 85 -20.26 54.62 4.73
C ASP A 85 -18.75 54.35 4.72
N ILE A 86 -18.26 53.81 3.61
CA ILE A 86 -16.82 53.62 3.38
C ILE A 86 -16.33 54.82 2.59
N ILE A 87 -15.32 55.51 3.13
CA ILE A 87 -14.81 56.77 2.58
C ILE A 87 -13.33 56.62 2.23
N ASN A 88 -12.98 56.97 0.99
CA ASN A 88 -11.59 57.18 0.58
C ASN A 88 -11.21 58.65 0.81
N ILE A 89 -10.11 58.89 1.51
CA ILE A 89 -9.59 60.24 1.79
C ILE A 89 -8.41 60.50 0.87
N VAL A 90 -8.58 61.41 -0.07
CA VAL A 90 -7.53 61.81 -1.02
C VAL A 90 -6.92 63.12 -0.55
N VAL A 91 -5.62 63.12 -0.30
CA VAL A 91 -4.84 64.31 0.07
C VAL A 91 -4.17 64.86 -1.18
N PHE A 92 -4.45 66.12 -1.50
CA PHE A 92 -3.86 66.83 -2.62
C PHE A 92 -2.52 67.46 -2.23
N PRO A 93 -1.64 67.78 -3.20
CA PRO A 93 -0.32 68.38 -2.93
C PRO A 93 -0.35 69.69 -2.13
N ASN A 94 -1.48 70.41 -2.15
CA ASN A 94 -1.74 71.63 -1.39
C ASN A 94 -2.19 71.36 0.06
N SER A 95 -2.03 70.13 0.56
CA SER A 95 -2.47 69.69 1.89
C SER A 95 -3.98 69.75 2.14
N THR A 96 -4.81 70.01 1.12
CA THR A 96 -6.26 69.85 1.25
C THR A 96 -6.65 68.38 1.08
N PHE A 97 -7.72 67.95 1.73
CA PHE A 97 -8.22 66.58 1.60
C PHE A 97 -9.66 66.60 1.10
N GLN A 98 -10.00 65.60 0.27
CA GLN A 98 -11.36 65.36 -0.19
C GLN A 98 -11.78 63.94 0.18
N ARG A 99 -13.05 63.80 0.55
CA ARG A 99 -13.66 62.55 0.97
C ARG A 99 -14.58 62.05 -0.13
N TYR A 100 -14.27 60.89 -0.69
CA TYR A 100 -15.12 60.21 -1.65
C TYR A 100 -15.79 59.03 -0.97
N LYS A 101 -17.13 58.96 -1.02
CA LYS A 101 -17.87 57.78 -0.58
C LYS A 101 -17.66 56.68 -1.63
N ILE A 102 -16.94 55.64 -1.25
CA ILE A 102 -16.57 54.54 -2.15
C ILE A 102 -17.40 53.28 -1.93
N GLY A 103 -18.17 53.22 -0.86
CA GLY A 103 -18.92 52.04 -0.51
C GLY A 103 -19.77 52.20 0.73
N LYS A 104 -20.37 51.10 1.17
CA LYS A 104 -21.15 51.02 2.41
C LYS A 104 -21.06 49.63 3.03
N VAL A 105 -21.23 49.57 4.34
CA VAL A 105 -21.40 48.35 5.13
C VAL A 105 -22.81 48.38 5.72
N ASP A 106 -23.61 47.38 5.41
CA ASP A 106 -25.00 47.26 5.84
C ASP A 106 -25.22 45.90 6.52
N PRO A 107 -25.16 45.84 7.86
CA PRO A 107 -25.36 44.59 8.59
C PRO A 107 -26.75 43.97 8.39
N GLY A 108 -27.75 44.76 7.96
CA GLY A 108 -29.11 44.31 7.72
C GLY A 108 -29.37 43.87 6.27
N ALA A 109 -28.37 43.95 5.39
CA ALA A 109 -28.50 43.52 4.00
C ALA A 109 -28.61 42.00 3.85
N ALA A 110 -29.03 41.56 2.66
CA ALA A 110 -29.04 40.14 2.32
C ALA A 110 -27.62 39.56 2.39
N LYS A 111 -27.52 38.27 2.73
CA LYS A 111 -26.25 37.57 2.87
C LYS A 111 -25.42 37.67 1.58
N GLY A 112 -24.19 38.17 1.67
CA GLY A 112 -23.31 38.45 0.53
C GLY A 112 -23.39 39.89 0.00
N GLN A 113 -24.28 40.73 0.52
CA GLN A 113 -24.42 42.15 0.18
C GLN A 113 -24.16 43.07 1.38
N GLU A 114 -23.64 42.54 2.50
CA GLU A 114 -23.36 43.31 3.70
C GLU A 114 -22.23 44.33 3.49
N LEU A 115 -21.38 44.11 2.49
CA LEU A 115 -20.29 45.01 2.09
C LEU A 115 -20.39 45.31 0.60
N ALA A 116 -20.51 46.58 0.24
CA ALA A 116 -20.45 47.04 -1.15
C ALA A 116 -19.36 48.10 -1.29
N ILE A 117 -18.38 47.83 -2.15
CA ILE A 117 -17.29 48.75 -2.49
C ILE A 117 -17.27 48.90 -4.00
N ASN A 118 -17.19 50.14 -4.48
CA ASN A 118 -16.93 50.45 -5.88
C ASN A 118 -15.43 50.74 -6.03
N GLU A 119 -14.72 49.82 -6.67
CA GLU A 119 -13.26 49.89 -6.83
C GLU A 119 -12.82 50.95 -7.84
N ASP A 120 -13.64 51.23 -8.86
CA ASP A 120 -13.31 52.16 -9.96
C ASP A 120 -13.16 53.62 -9.48
N ILE A 121 -13.76 53.95 -8.34
CA ILE A 121 -13.72 55.29 -7.75
C ILE A 121 -12.65 55.45 -6.67
N ILE A 122 -11.89 54.39 -6.38
CA ILE A 122 -10.79 54.44 -5.40
C ILE A 122 -9.56 55.07 -6.06
N VAL A 123 -9.21 56.27 -5.61
CA VAL A 123 -7.96 56.92 -5.98
C VAL A 123 -6.85 56.42 -5.05
N TRP A 124 -5.83 55.78 -5.62
CA TRP A 124 -4.63 55.37 -4.90
C TRP A 124 -3.54 56.44 -4.97
N HIS A 125 -2.61 56.40 -4.01
CA HIS A 125 -1.44 57.27 -4.04
C HIS A 125 -0.59 57.00 -5.29
N ARG A 126 0.02 58.04 -5.86
CA ARG A 126 0.80 57.96 -7.11
C ARG A 126 1.90 56.89 -7.09
N SER A 127 2.49 56.65 -5.91
CA SER A 127 3.50 55.60 -5.71
C SER A 127 3.01 54.17 -6.02
N PHE A 128 1.70 53.95 -6.07
CA PHE A 128 1.08 52.65 -6.38
C PHE A 128 0.52 52.57 -7.80
N ASN A 129 0.77 53.56 -8.67
CA ASN A 129 0.32 53.59 -10.07
C ASN A 129 -1.20 53.31 -10.25
N GLN A 130 -2.04 53.77 -9.31
CA GLN A 130 -3.49 53.46 -9.29
C GLN A 130 -3.85 51.97 -9.15
N VAL A 131 -2.96 51.13 -8.63
CA VAL A 131 -3.21 49.71 -8.38
C VAL A 131 -3.36 49.43 -6.89
N LEU A 132 -4.25 48.50 -6.54
CA LEU A 132 -4.45 47.99 -5.19
C LEU A 132 -3.12 47.42 -4.62
N PRO A 133 -2.58 47.98 -3.53
CA PRO A 133 -1.41 47.41 -2.87
C PRO A 133 -1.81 46.15 -2.08
N ILE A 134 -1.03 45.08 -2.24
CA ILE A 134 -1.24 43.83 -1.51
C ILE A 134 -0.26 43.75 -0.35
N SER A 135 -0.78 43.66 0.88
CA SER A 135 0.02 43.56 2.11
C SER A 135 0.43 42.11 2.39
N LEU A 136 1.39 41.58 1.63
CA LEU A 136 1.95 40.23 1.84
C LEU A 136 3.32 40.28 2.52
N CYS A 137 3.55 39.37 3.48
CA CYS A 137 4.88 39.24 4.08
C CYS A 137 5.87 38.52 3.15
N ASN A 138 5.41 37.53 2.38
CA ASN A 138 6.20 36.76 1.43
C ASN A 138 5.34 36.43 0.20
N LYS A 139 5.98 35.94 -0.86
CA LYS A 139 5.28 35.42 -2.03
C LYS A 139 4.61 34.07 -1.71
N TYR A 140 3.55 33.75 -2.44
CA TYR A 140 2.88 32.47 -2.35
C TYR A 140 3.79 31.30 -2.75
N CYS A 141 3.63 30.15 -2.09
CA CYS A 141 4.38 28.95 -2.47
C CYS A 141 3.83 28.33 -3.76
N HIS A 142 4.73 27.89 -4.63
CA HIS A 142 4.38 27.19 -5.86
C HIS A 142 4.08 25.70 -5.59
N HIS A 143 3.53 25.02 -6.59
CA HIS A 143 3.29 23.58 -6.55
C HIS A 143 4.57 22.79 -6.18
N GLY A 144 4.41 21.71 -5.43
CA GLY A 144 5.53 20.95 -4.87
C GLY A 144 6.20 21.56 -3.63
N TYR A 145 5.72 22.71 -3.14
CA TYR A 145 6.21 23.34 -1.92
C TYR A 145 5.10 23.51 -0.88
N GLN A 146 5.48 23.45 0.40
CA GLN A 146 4.60 23.74 1.54
C GLN A 146 5.11 24.94 2.36
N LYS A 147 4.21 25.55 3.12
CA LYS A 147 4.55 26.61 4.06
C LYS A 147 5.28 26.06 5.27
N ARG A 148 6.40 26.67 5.59
CA ARG A 148 7.08 26.49 6.88
C ARG A 148 7.07 27.81 7.63
N LYS A 149 6.45 27.83 8.81
CA LYS A 149 6.42 29.02 9.67
C LYS A 149 7.85 29.50 9.92
N LYS A 150 8.07 30.82 9.77
CA LYS A 150 9.35 31.44 10.07
C LYS A 150 9.43 31.76 11.56
N GLU A 151 10.33 31.09 12.27
CA GLU A 151 10.52 31.31 13.70
C GLU A 151 10.90 32.77 13.99
N GLY A 152 10.34 33.33 15.07
CA GLY A 152 10.55 34.73 15.45
C GLY A 152 9.76 35.79 14.64
N LYS A 153 9.04 35.43 13.57
CA LYS A 153 8.19 36.36 12.80
C LYS A 153 6.68 36.18 13.08
N LYS A 154 5.85 37.09 12.54
CA LYS A 154 4.37 37.04 12.62
C LYS A 154 3.82 35.80 11.88
N PHE A 155 2.62 35.36 12.22
CA PHE A 155 2.01 34.11 11.70
C PHE A 155 1.83 34.08 10.18
N CYS A 156 1.67 35.24 9.54
CA CYS A 156 1.56 35.37 8.08
C CYS A 156 2.91 35.29 7.35
N CYS A 157 4.03 35.18 8.08
CA CYS A 157 5.36 35.09 7.52
C CYS A 157 5.89 33.65 7.56
N TYR A 158 6.18 33.10 6.39
CA TYR A 158 6.62 31.71 6.21
C TYR A 158 7.64 31.63 5.07
N ASP A 159 8.41 30.55 5.09
CA ASP A 159 9.30 30.14 3.99
C ASP A 159 8.62 29.02 3.19
N CYS A 160 8.86 28.96 1.89
CA CYS A 160 8.41 27.86 1.03
C CYS A 160 9.46 26.76 1.01
N VAL A 161 9.11 25.56 1.47
CA VAL A 161 10.02 24.41 1.51
C VAL A 161 9.48 23.29 0.63
N PRO A 162 10.35 22.52 -0.06
CA PRO A 162 9.90 21.43 -0.92
C PRO A 162 9.15 20.37 -0.10
N CYS A 163 8.24 19.65 -0.76
CA CYS A 163 7.52 18.56 -0.13
C CYS A 163 8.47 17.42 0.31
N PRO A 164 8.15 16.71 1.40
CA PRO A 164 8.86 15.48 1.76
C PRO A 164 8.69 14.41 0.69
N GLU A 165 9.63 13.47 0.60
CA GLU A 165 9.51 12.31 -0.31
C GLU A 165 8.16 11.58 -0.13
N GLY A 166 7.53 11.23 -1.25
CA GLY A 166 6.22 10.57 -1.29
C GLY A 166 5.00 11.47 -1.07
N LYS A 167 5.19 12.77 -0.78
CA LYS A 167 4.10 13.75 -0.63
C LYS A 167 4.13 14.81 -1.73
N ILE A 168 2.97 15.39 -2.00
CA ILE A 168 2.79 16.37 -3.07
C ILE A 168 2.00 17.60 -2.62
N SER A 169 2.09 18.67 -3.44
CA SER A 169 1.26 19.86 -3.33
C SER A 169 0.77 20.28 -4.72
N LYS A 170 -0.55 20.16 -4.95
CA LYS A 170 -1.22 20.57 -6.19
C LYS A 170 -1.71 22.01 -6.17
N GLU A 171 -1.91 22.61 -5.00
CA GLU A 171 -2.47 23.95 -4.86
C GLU A 171 -1.39 24.97 -4.52
N MET A 172 -1.53 26.18 -5.08
CA MET A 172 -0.69 27.31 -4.70
C MET A 172 -0.87 27.61 -3.21
N ASP A 173 0.22 27.91 -2.53
CA ASP A 173 0.21 28.30 -1.13
C ASP A 173 -0.40 27.25 -0.18
N THR A 174 -0.07 25.98 -0.41
CA THR A 174 -0.48 24.85 0.44
C THR A 174 0.19 24.91 1.82
N VAL A 175 -0.56 24.70 2.91
CA VAL A 175 0.00 24.68 4.28
C VAL A 175 0.87 23.45 4.55
N ALA A 176 0.41 22.27 4.14
CA ALA A 176 1.13 21.01 4.32
C ALA A 176 0.91 20.08 3.12
N CYS A 177 1.96 19.39 2.69
CA CYS A 177 1.86 18.42 1.59
C CYS A 177 1.03 17.20 2.01
N PHE A 178 0.34 16.61 1.04
CA PHE A 178 -0.50 15.42 1.24
C PHE A 178 0.06 14.21 0.49
N GLN A 179 -0.33 13.01 0.91
CA GLN A 179 0.08 11.75 0.28
C GLN A 179 -0.78 11.48 -0.96
N CYS A 180 -0.18 10.91 -2.01
CA CYS A 180 -0.97 10.37 -3.13
C CYS A 180 -1.83 9.18 -2.68
N PRO A 181 -2.97 8.93 -3.36
CA PRO A 181 -3.72 7.67 -3.24
C PRO A 181 -2.84 6.43 -3.49
N ASP A 182 -3.22 5.28 -2.94
CA ASP A 182 -2.38 4.06 -2.97
C ASP A 182 -2.07 3.52 -4.38
N ASP A 183 -2.96 3.76 -5.34
CA ASP A 183 -2.80 3.43 -6.77
C ASP A 183 -1.81 4.34 -7.50
N GLN A 184 -1.33 5.39 -6.84
CA GLN A 184 -0.50 6.44 -7.44
C GLN A 184 0.76 6.71 -6.61
N TYR A 185 1.75 7.32 -7.25
CA TYR A 185 2.98 7.79 -6.61
C TYR A 185 3.26 9.25 -6.97
N ALA A 186 4.02 9.94 -6.11
CA ALA A 186 4.39 11.33 -6.32
C ALA A 186 5.37 11.45 -7.49
N ASN A 187 5.16 12.41 -8.39
CA ASN A 187 6.12 12.69 -9.45
C ASN A 187 7.38 13.39 -8.91
N HIS A 188 8.44 13.45 -9.72
CA HIS A 188 9.72 14.07 -9.32
C HIS A 188 9.60 15.55 -8.92
N LYS A 189 8.62 16.28 -9.48
CA LYS A 189 8.36 17.69 -9.13
C LYS A 189 7.46 17.85 -7.89
N GLN A 190 6.92 16.75 -7.35
CA GLN A 190 5.98 16.69 -6.23
C GLN A 190 4.74 17.59 -6.41
N ASP A 191 4.38 17.88 -7.65
CA ASP A 191 3.21 18.69 -8.03
C ASP A 191 2.05 17.83 -8.55
N GLY A 192 2.26 16.52 -8.73
CA GLY A 192 1.26 15.60 -9.25
C GLY A 192 1.45 14.16 -8.78
N CYS A 193 0.35 13.38 -8.90
CA CYS A 193 0.35 11.95 -8.67
C CYS A 193 0.32 11.22 -10.03
N ILE A 194 1.13 10.19 -10.19
CA ILE A 194 1.23 9.35 -11.39
C ILE A 194 0.68 7.96 -11.03
N MET A 195 -0.13 7.38 -11.92
CA MET A 195 -0.63 6.01 -11.76
C MET A 195 0.52 5.00 -11.77
N LYS A 196 0.53 4.10 -10.79
CA LYS A 196 1.46 2.97 -10.77
C LYS A 196 1.12 2.00 -11.91
N THR A 197 2.13 1.38 -12.50
CA THR A 197 1.93 0.34 -13.52
C THR A 197 1.78 -1.03 -12.89
N ILE A 198 0.90 -1.87 -13.44
CA ILE A 198 0.75 -3.25 -12.96
C ILE A 198 1.95 -4.07 -13.44
N SER A 199 2.63 -4.75 -12.53
CA SER A 199 3.83 -5.55 -12.78
C SER A 199 3.61 -6.99 -12.34
N PHE A 200 3.96 -7.93 -13.21
CA PHE A 200 3.96 -9.37 -12.96
C PHE A 200 5.01 -10.04 -13.84
N LEU A 201 5.40 -11.28 -13.52
CA LEU A 201 6.36 -12.03 -14.32
C LEU A 201 5.69 -12.50 -15.63
N SER A 202 5.77 -11.70 -16.68
CA SER A 202 5.17 -11.99 -17.99
C SER A 202 6.04 -12.93 -18.84
N TYR A 203 5.39 -13.70 -19.73
CA TYR A 203 6.06 -14.48 -20.78
C TYR A 203 6.79 -13.62 -21.81
N GLU A 204 6.37 -12.36 -21.96
CA GLU A 204 6.90 -11.42 -22.94
C GLU A 204 8.19 -10.76 -22.48
N GLU A 205 8.49 -10.78 -21.17
CA GLU A 205 9.72 -10.23 -20.62
C GLU A 205 10.89 -11.22 -20.78
N PRO A 206 12.15 -10.73 -20.94
CA PRO A 206 13.32 -11.57 -21.14
C PRO A 206 13.49 -12.65 -20.06
N LEU A 207 13.23 -12.30 -18.80
CA LEU A 207 13.38 -13.21 -17.68
C LEU A 207 12.33 -14.34 -17.73
N GLY A 208 11.07 -14.01 -18.01
CA GLY A 208 9.99 -15.01 -18.16
C GLY A 208 10.22 -15.94 -19.36
N LEU A 209 10.72 -15.40 -20.48
CA LEU A 209 11.07 -16.19 -21.66
C LEU A 209 12.20 -17.18 -21.36
N ILE A 210 13.26 -16.75 -20.68
CA ILE A 210 14.39 -17.63 -20.30
C ILE A 210 13.90 -18.75 -19.37
N LEU A 211 13.12 -18.43 -18.33
CA LEU A 211 12.62 -19.45 -17.41
C LEU A 211 11.69 -20.46 -18.10
N THR A 212 10.82 -19.99 -18.99
CA THR A 212 9.89 -20.86 -19.74
C THR A 212 10.65 -21.79 -20.70
N THR A 213 11.64 -21.27 -21.42
CA THR A 213 12.46 -22.07 -22.34
C THR A 213 13.27 -23.11 -21.58
N VAL A 214 13.88 -22.77 -20.45
CA VAL A 214 14.61 -23.73 -19.61
C VAL A 214 13.65 -24.81 -19.04
N ALA A 215 12.49 -24.41 -18.53
CA ALA A 215 11.49 -25.35 -18.00
C ALA A 215 11.01 -26.35 -19.05
N THR A 216 10.68 -25.86 -20.25
CA THR A 216 10.23 -26.72 -21.37
C THR A 216 11.34 -27.63 -21.88
N MET A 217 12.58 -27.17 -21.94
CA MET A 217 13.74 -28.03 -22.28
C MET A 217 13.92 -29.16 -21.26
N PHE A 218 13.82 -28.89 -19.96
CA PHE A 218 13.90 -29.93 -18.94
C PHE A 218 12.70 -30.88 -18.95
N PHE A 219 11.51 -30.38 -19.27
CA PHE A 219 10.32 -31.21 -19.48
C PHE A 219 10.56 -32.21 -20.63
N LEU A 220 10.99 -31.73 -21.80
CA LEU A 220 11.25 -32.56 -22.99
C LEU A 220 12.36 -33.59 -22.75
N THR A 221 13.46 -33.19 -22.11
CA THR A 221 14.55 -34.11 -21.77
C THR A 221 14.09 -35.19 -20.78
N THR A 222 13.25 -34.85 -19.80
CA THR A 222 12.68 -35.84 -18.86
C THR A 222 11.74 -36.81 -19.56
N THR A 223 10.89 -36.32 -20.47
CA THR A 223 10.03 -37.18 -21.31
C THR A 223 10.87 -38.14 -22.16
N TRP A 224 11.96 -37.65 -22.76
CA TRP A 224 12.87 -38.49 -23.54
C TRP A 224 13.55 -39.57 -22.68
N VAL A 225 14.04 -39.21 -21.49
CA VAL A 225 14.59 -40.17 -20.53
C VAL A 225 13.54 -41.22 -20.13
N LEU A 226 12.32 -40.81 -19.82
CA LEU A 226 11.21 -41.74 -19.53
C LEU A 226 10.94 -42.68 -20.70
N GLY A 227 10.95 -42.18 -21.94
CA GLY A 227 10.83 -42.98 -23.16
C GLY A 227 11.92 -44.05 -23.29
N ILE A 228 13.18 -43.73 -22.97
CA ILE A 228 14.29 -44.70 -22.96
C ILE A 228 14.03 -45.81 -21.94
N PHE A 229 13.64 -45.46 -20.72
CA PHE A 229 13.39 -46.43 -19.65
C PHE A 229 12.19 -47.35 -19.97
N ILE A 230 11.15 -46.82 -20.62
CA ILE A 230 10.00 -47.61 -21.08
C ILE A 230 10.40 -48.55 -22.24
N LYS A 231 11.17 -48.06 -23.22
CA LYS A 231 11.65 -48.87 -24.35
C LYS A 231 12.55 -50.01 -23.89
N HIS A 232 13.44 -49.75 -22.93
CA HIS A 232 14.35 -50.73 -22.36
C HIS A 232 13.84 -51.33 -21.03
N LYS A 233 12.51 -51.43 -20.86
CA LYS A 233 11.87 -51.94 -19.62
C LYS A 233 12.36 -53.32 -19.19
N ASP A 234 12.83 -54.13 -20.13
CA ASP A 234 13.28 -55.50 -19.87
C ASP A 234 14.78 -55.64 -19.62
N SER A 235 15.53 -54.55 -19.72
CA SER A 235 16.95 -54.52 -19.41
C SER A 235 17.22 -54.79 -17.92
N PRO A 236 18.29 -55.52 -17.57
CA PRO A 236 18.60 -55.84 -16.19
C PRO A 236 18.88 -54.60 -15.33
N ILE A 237 19.40 -53.51 -15.91
CA ILE A 237 19.61 -52.22 -15.22
C ILE A 237 18.27 -51.64 -14.75
N VAL A 238 17.26 -51.62 -15.62
CA VAL A 238 15.92 -51.08 -15.31
C VAL A 238 15.16 -51.98 -14.34
N LYS A 239 15.33 -53.31 -14.43
CA LYS A 239 14.76 -54.26 -13.45
C LYS A 239 15.39 -54.13 -12.06
N ALA A 240 16.72 -53.99 -11.98
CA ALA A 240 17.44 -53.85 -10.72
C ALA A 240 17.09 -52.54 -9.99
N ASN A 241 16.73 -51.49 -10.73
CA ASN A 241 16.42 -50.18 -10.15
C ASN A 241 14.96 -49.98 -9.71
N ASN A 242 14.17 -51.06 -9.61
CA ASN A 242 12.73 -51.01 -9.34
C ASN A 242 11.96 -50.10 -10.33
N ARG A 243 11.42 -50.71 -11.39
CA ARG A 243 10.77 -50.02 -12.52
C ARG A 243 9.70 -49.03 -12.08
N ASP A 244 8.83 -49.43 -11.16
CA ASP A 244 7.70 -48.60 -10.73
C ASP A 244 8.19 -47.35 -10.03
N LEU A 245 9.16 -47.48 -9.11
CA LEU A 245 9.75 -46.35 -8.39
C LEU A 245 10.48 -45.39 -9.34
N THR A 246 11.18 -45.94 -10.33
CA THR A 246 11.86 -45.15 -11.37
C THR A 246 10.87 -44.37 -12.23
N TYR A 247 9.76 -44.97 -12.65
CA TYR A 247 8.70 -44.28 -13.39
C TYR A 247 8.01 -43.21 -12.55
N THR A 248 7.68 -43.51 -11.30
CA THR A 248 7.08 -42.51 -10.39
C THR A 248 8.00 -41.31 -10.20
N LEU A 249 9.31 -41.52 -10.02
CA LEU A 249 10.28 -40.41 -9.89
C LEU A 249 10.41 -39.58 -11.18
N LEU A 250 10.43 -40.21 -12.36
CA LEU A 250 10.51 -39.47 -13.63
C LEU A 250 9.22 -38.69 -13.92
N ILE A 251 8.06 -39.27 -13.62
CA ILE A 251 6.76 -38.60 -13.76
C ILE A 251 6.67 -37.43 -12.76
N SER A 252 7.12 -37.61 -11.52
CA SER A 252 7.10 -36.53 -10.53
C SER A 252 8.03 -35.39 -10.92
N LEU A 253 9.23 -35.66 -11.46
CA LEU A 253 10.13 -34.65 -12.00
C LEU A 253 9.55 -33.91 -13.21
N LEU A 254 8.87 -34.63 -14.11
CA LEU A 254 8.16 -34.02 -15.24
C LEU A 254 7.08 -33.04 -14.75
N LEU A 255 6.31 -33.42 -13.72
CA LEU A 255 5.34 -32.54 -13.07
C LEU A 255 6.01 -31.36 -12.35
N CYS A 256 7.21 -31.52 -11.79
CA CYS A 256 7.97 -30.41 -11.18
C CYS A 256 8.39 -29.36 -12.23
N PHE A 257 8.84 -29.79 -13.41
CA PHE A 257 9.15 -28.85 -14.48
C PHE A 257 7.89 -28.16 -15.01
N PHE A 258 6.79 -28.90 -15.13
CA PHE A 258 5.50 -28.35 -15.56
C PHE A 258 4.91 -27.36 -14.55
N CYS A 259 4.99 -27.65 -13.24
CA CYS A 259 4.39 -26.79 -12.22
C CYS A 259 5.04 -25.41 -12.15
N SER A 260 6.32 -25.29 -12.52
CA SER A 260 7.02 -24.01 -12.62
C SER A 260 6.35 -23.02 -13.60
N LEU A 261 5.63 -23.53 -14.61
CA LEU A 261 4.90 -22.70 -15.58
C LEU A 261 3.70 -22.00 -14.95
N PHE A 262 3.09 -22.55 -13.88
CA PHE A 262 1.98 -21.89 -13.19
C PHE A 262 2.41 -20.60 -12.47
N PHE A 263 3.72 -20.40 -12.28
CA PHE A 263 4.26 -19.20 -11.64
C PHE A 263 4.43 -18.03 -12.62
N ILE A 264 4.38 -18.28 -13.93
CA ILE A 264 4.60 -17.30 -14.99
C ILE A 264 3.26 -16.87 -15.58
N GLY A 265 3.14 -15.59 -15.92
CA GLY A 265 1.94 -14.98 -16.48
C GLY A 265 1.06 -14.31 -15.43
N GLN A 266 -0.12 -13.87 -15.88
CA GLN A 266 -1.06 -13.14 -15.03
C GLN A 266 -1.68 -14.09 -13.99
N PRO A 267 -1.57 -13.80 -12.67
CA PRO A 267 -2.12 -14.67 -11.64
C PRO A 267 -3.66 -14.58 -11.63
N GLY A 268 -4.30 -15.69 -11.98
CA GLY A 268 -5.72 -15.91 -11.78
C GLY A 268 -6.03 -16.68 -10.49
N LYS A 269 -7.31 -16.80 -10.16
CA LYS A 269 -7.78 -17.56 -8.98
C LYS A 269 -7.28 -19.00 -8.98
N VAL A 270 -7.42 -19.70 -10.11
CA VAL A 270 -7.03 -21.11 -10.23
C VAL A 270 -5.51 -21.29 -10.17
N THR A 271 -4.75 -20.43 -10.85
CA THR A 271 -3.29 -20.52 -10.84
C THR A 271 -2.73 -20.26 -9.44
N CYS A 272 -3.28 -19.31 -8.67
CA CYS A 272 -2.83 -19.07 -7.29
C CYS A 272 -3.03 -20.28 -6.39
N LEU A 273 -4.17 -20.97 -6.50
CA LEU A 273 -4.43 -22.20 -5.75
C LEU A 273 -3.45 -23.32 -6.14
N LEU A 274 -3.19 -23.49 -7.43
CA LEU A 274 -2.38 -24.60 -7.93
C LEU A 274 -0.88 -24.39 -7.73
N ARG A 275 -0.36 -23.16 -7.78
CA ARG A 275 1.10 -22.87 -7.71
C ARG A 275 1.78 -23.56 -6.53
N GLN A 276 1.43 -23.16 -5.31
CA GLN A 276 2.10 -23.64 -4.10
C GLN A 276 1.72 -25.08 -3.75
N SER A 277 0.45 -25.46 -3.95
CA SER A 277 0.00 -26.83 -3.67
C SER A 277 0.61 -27.85 -4.64
N ALA A 278 0.65 -27.56 -5.94
CA ALA A 278 1.28 -28.46 -6.92
C ALA A 278 2.79 -28.55 -6.68
N PHE A 279 3.46 -27.44 -6.40
CA PHE A 279 4.87 -27.43 -6.00
C PHE A 279 5.11 -28.36 -4.80
N GLY A 280 4.41 -28.15 -3.68
CA GLY A 280 4.59 -28.96 -2.47
C GLY A 280 4.32 -30.46 -2.69
N LEU A 281 3.24 -30.80 -3.41
CA LEU A 281 2.87 -32.19 -3.70
C LEU A 281 3.89 -32.90 -4.59
N THR A 282 4.29 -32.27 -5.70
CA THR A 282 5.19 -32.86 -6.69
C THR A 282 6.62 -33.03 -6.14
N PHE A 283 7.08 -32.10 -5.32
CA PHE A 283 8.37 -32.19 -4.66
C PHE A 283 8.38 -33.25 -3.56
N SER A 284 7.35 -33.29 -2.70
CA SER A 284 7.22 -34.35 -1.70
C SER A 284 7.22 -35.73 -2.34
N LEU A 285 6.48 -35.92 -3.44
CA LEU A 285 6.47 -37.17 -4.20
C LEU A 285 7.87 -37.55 -4.72
N SER A 286 8.59 -36.57 -5.29
CA SER A 286 9.94 -36.78 -5.83
C SER A 286 10.95 -37.17 -4.74
N ILE A 287 10.99 -36.42 -3.63
CA ILE A 287 11.90 -36.69 -2.52
C ILE A 287 11.55 -38.03 -1.85
N SER A 288 10.25 -38.34 -1.70
CA SER A 288 9.79 -39.62 -1.16
C SER A 288 10.26 -40.80 -1.99
N CYS A 289 10.25 -40.67 -3.33
CA CYS A 289 10.79 -41.70 -4.22
C CYS A 289 12.29 -41.92 -4.02
N VAL A 290 13.07 -40.85 -3.87
CA VAL A 290 14.51 -40.96 -3.61
C VAL A 290 14.78 -41.54 -2.21
N LEU A 291 14.03 -41.12 -1.19
CA LEU A 291 14.09 -41.70 0.15
C LEU A 291 13.81 -43.21 0.10
N ALA A 292 12.69 -43.63 -0.51
CA ALA A 292 12.35 -45.05 -0.67
C ALA A 292 13.47 -45.82 -1.40
N LYS A 293 14.06 -45.22 -2.44
CA LYS A 293 15.17 -45.82 -3.18
C LYS A 293 16.42 -46.00 -2.31
N THR A 294 16.81 -44.98 -1.55
CA THR A 294 18.00 -45.03 -0.67
C THR A 294 17.83 -46.03 0.46
N ILE A 295 16.63 -46.15 1.04
CA ILE A 295 16.30 -47.15 2.05
C ILE A 295 16.39 -48.55 1.46
N LEU A 296 15.85 -48.75 0.25
CA LEU A 296 15.87 -50.06 -0.41
C LEU A 296 17.30 -50.52 -0.73
N VAL A 297 18.15 -49.62 -1.22
CA VAL A 297 19.59 -49.88 -1.42
C VAL A 297 20.26 -50.23 -0.09
N SER A 298 20.06 -49.42 0.95
CA SER A 298 20.66 -49.66 2.27
C SER A 298 20.23 -51.00 2.91
N LEU A 299 18.95 -51.38 2.71
CA LEU A 299 18.40 -52.63 3.24
C LEU A 299 18.96 -53.85 2.50
N ALA A 300 19.15 -53.76 1.18
CA ALA A 300 19.74 -54.84 0.38
C ALA A 300 21.13 -55.24 0.90
N PHE A 301 21.96 -54.26 1.26
CA PHE A 301 23.31 -54.50 1.81
C PHE A 301 23.32 -54.96 3.27
N LYS A 302 22.37 -54.51 4.10
CA LYS A 302 22.25 -55.02 5.49
C LYS A 302 21.72 -56.46 5.52
N ALA A 303 20.88 -56.84 4.55
CA ALA A 303 20.30 -58.17 4.44
C ALA A 303 21.25 -59.25 3.89
N THR A 304 22.41 -58.87 3.34
CA THR A 304 23.48 -59.81 2.91
C THR A 304 24.28 -60.43 4.07
N LYS A 305 24.00 -60.10 5.34
CA LYS A 305 24.50 -60.88 6.49
C LYS A 305 23.75 -62.22 6.56
N PRO A 306 24.43 -63.38 6.75
CA PRO A 306 23.78 -64.69 6.66
C PRO A 306 22.73 -64.86 7.78
N GLY A 307 21.49 -65.25 7.43
CA GLY A 307 20.45 -65.64 8.40
C GLY A 307 19.10 -64.90 8.37
N SER A 308 18.93 -63.87 7.52
CA SER A 308 17.67 -63.09 7.48
C SER A 308 16.70 -63.58 6.39
N GLN A 309 15.53 -64.09 6.77
CA GLN A 309 14.42 -64.50 5.87
C GLN A 309 13.67 -63.32 5.19
N MET A 310 14.28 -62.14 5.02
CA MET A 310 13.58 -61.00 4.41
C MET A 310 13.79 -60.93 2.89
N ARG A 311 13.24 -61.91 2.16
CA ARG A 311 13.54 -62.11 0.73
C ARG A 311 12.50 -61.42 -0.18
N THR A 312 12.97 -60.41 -0.93
CA THR A 312 12.43 -59.81 -2.18
C THR A 312 11.01 -59.22 -2.21
N TRP A 313 10.00 -59.83 -1.60
CA TRP A 313 8.61 -59.36 -1.65
C TRP A 313 8.35 -58.14 -0.75
N VAL A 314 9.13 -58.02 0.32
CA VAL A 314 9.08 -56.90 1.27
C VAL A 314 9.57 -55.60 0.62
N GLY A 315 10.51 -55.66 -0.34
CA GLY A 315 11.14 -54.46 -0.92
C GLY A 315 10.21 -53.57 -1.73
N LYS A 316 9.42 -54.15 -2.66
CA LYS A 316 8.51 -53.38 -3.53
C LYS A 316 7.35 -52.77 -2.73
N ARG A 317 6.76 -53.53 -1.81
CA ARG A 317 5.69 -53.05 -0.93
C ARG A 317 6.17 -51.97 0.02
N LEU A 318 7.37 -52.10 0.57
CA LEU A 318 7.98 -51.09 1.44
C LEU A 318 8.19 -49.77 0.70
N ALA A 319 8.75 -49.80 -0.52
CA ALA A 319 8.99 -48.58 -1.29
C ALA A 319 7.67 -47.84 -1.61
N VAL A 320 6.64 -48.57 -2.04
CA VAL A 320 5.31 -47.99 -2.31
C VAL A 320 4.69 -47.42 -1.03
N SER A 321 4.80 -48.14 0.09
CA SER A 321 4.29 -47.69 1.39
C SER A 321 4.94 -46.37 1.84
N ILE A 322 6.28 -46.26 1.73
CA ILE A 322 7.02 -45.04 2.05
C ILE A 322 6.54 -43.87 1.18
N VAL A 323 6.47 -44.07 -0.14
CA VAL A 323 6.06 -43.02 -1.07
C VAL A 323 4.63 -42.54 -0.79
N LEU A 324 3.70 -43.47 -0.58
CA LEU A 324 2.31 -43.14 -0.28
C LEU A 324 2.17 -42.42 1.05
N LEU A 325 2.79 -42.91 2.12
CA LEU A 325 2.68 -42.31 3.46
C LEU A 325 3.20 -40.87 3.47
N CYS A 326 4.38 -40.64 2.89
CA CYS A 326 4.98 -39.30 2.84
C CYS A 326 4.17 -38.34 1.94
N SER A 327 3.69 -38.83 0.79
CA SER A 327 2.89 -38.01 -0.13
C SER A 327 1.51 -37.67 0.43
N LEU A 328 0.86 -38.62 1.12
CA LEU A 328 -0.45 -38.41 1.76
C LEU A 328 -0.36 -37.40 2.90
N PHE A 329 0.73 -37.42 3.67
CA PHE A 329 0.94 -36.43 4.72
C PHE A 329 1.11 -35.02 4.16
N GLN A 330 1.87 -34.86 3.06
CA GLN A 330 1.94 -33.56 2.39
C GLN A 330 0.58 -33.15 1.81
N ALA A 331 -0.16 -34.10 1.23
CA ALA A 331 -1.48 -33.83 0.68
C ALA A 331 -2.48 -33.39 1.74
N SER A 332 -2.46 -33.97 2.94
CA SER A 332 -3.33 -33.53 4.03
C SER A 332 -3.02 -32.09 4.46
N ILE A 333 -1.74 -31.71 4.56
CA ILE A 333 -1.34 -30.31 4.84
C ILE A 333 -1.88 -29.37 3.76
N CYS A 334 -1.70 -29.71 2.48
CA CYS A 334 -2.20 -28.89 1.38
C CYS A 334 -3.74 -28.80 1.36
N ILE A 335 -4.46 -29.88 1.63
CA ILE A 335 -5.93 -29.88 1.72
C ILE A 335 -6.39 -28.96 2.85
N VAL A 336 -5.81 -29.11 4.04
CA VAL A 336 -6.14 -28.24 5.19
C VAL A 336 -5.87 -26.78 4.85
N TRP A 337 -4.75 -26.47 4.19
CA TRP A 337 -4.41 -25.11 3.79
C TRP A 337 -5.43 -24.52 2.81
N LEU A 338 -5.76 -25.27 1.75
CA LEU A 338 -6.74 -24.84 0.75
C LEU A 338 -8.16 -24.71 1.33
N SER A 339 -8.50 -25.49 2.34
CA SER A 339 -9.81 -25.42 3.02
C SER A 339 -9.93 -24.26 4.00
N THR A 340 -8.87 -23.90 4.72
CA THR A 340 -8.95 -22.87 5.77
C THR A 340 -8.54 -21.49 5.28
N SER A 341 -7.51 -21.39 4.45
CA SER A 341 -6.92 -20.12 4.01
C SER A 341 -6.30 -20.28 2.62
N PRO A 342 -7.14 -20.46 1.58
CA PRO A 342 -6.66 -20.66 0.22
C PRO A 342 -5.91 -19.43 -0.32
N PRO A 343 -4.83 -19.64 -1.11
CA PRO A 343 -4.16 -18.54 -1.81
C PRO A 343 -5.09 -17.79 -2.76
N PHE A 344 -4.96 -16.47 -2.83
CA PHE A 344 -5.80 -15.60 -3.65
C PHE A 344 -4.97 -14.52 -4.38
N PRO A 345 -5.42 -14.05 -5.55
CA PRO A 345 -4.74 -12.97 -6.25
C PRO A 345 -4.90 -11.65 -5.48
N GLU A 346 -3.80 -10.97 -5.22
CA GLU A 346 -3.73 -9.69 -4.52
C GLU A 346 -2.90 -8.69 -5.33
N LEU A 347 -3.35 -7.43 -5.34
CA LEU A 347 -2.62 -6.33 -5.93
C LEU A 347 -1.84 -5.62 -4.81
N ASP A 348 -0.53 -5.88 -4.75
CA ASP A 348 0.34 -5.25 -3.77
C ASP A 348 0.74 -3.85 -4.23
N MET A 349 0.21 -2.84 -3.53
CA MET A 349 0.42 -1.43 -3.80
C MET A 349 1.59 -0.83 -2.99
N HIS A 350 2.20 -1.59 -2.07
CA HIS A 350 3.13 -1.04 -1.08
C HIS A 350 4.57 -1.56 -1.22
N SER A 351 4.80 -2.72 -1.83
CA SER A 351 6.14 -3.30 -1.92
C SER A 351 7.08 -2.57 -2.88
N VAL A 352 6.56 -1.95 -3.93
CA VAL A 352 7.30 -1.19 -4.95
C VAL A 352 6.64 0.18 -5.14
N ILE A 353 7.44 1.25 -5.18
CA ILE A 353 6.92 2.63 -5.22
C ILE A 353 6.25 2.96 -6.56
N GLU A 354 6.84 2.51 -7.66
CA GLU A 354 6.40 2.87 -9.03
C GLU A 354 5.47 1.82 -9.66
N GLU A 355 5.39 0.63 -9.07
CA GLU A 355 4.67 -0.53 -9.63
C GLU A 355 3.66 -1.09 -8.62
N MET A 356 2.51 -1.53 -9.12
CA MET A 356 1.59 -2.39 -8.38
C MET A 356 1.89 -3.84 -8.74
N VAL A 357 2.39 -4.63 -7.81
CA VAL A 357 2.74 -6.02 -8.09
C VAL A 357 1.48 -6.87 -8.00
N LEU A 358 1.06 -7.43 -9.12
CA LEU A 358 -0.03 -8.40 -9.13
C LEU A 358 0.55 -9.79 -8.78
N GLN A 359 0.30 -10.23 -7.55
CA GLN A 359 0.86 -11.46 -6.98
C GLN A 359 -0.22 -12.38 -6.41
N CYS A 360 0.16 -13.59 -6.01
CA CYS A 360 -0.71 -14.49 -5.27
C CYS A 360 -0.35 -14.40 -3.80
N ASN A 361 -1.25 -13.89 -2.96
CA ASN A 361 -1.11 -13.98 -1.52
C ASN A 361 -1.32 -15.45 -1.10
N GLU A 362 -0.44 -15.97 -0.24
CA GLU A 362 -0.49 -17.34 0.28
C GLU A 362 -1.69 -17.62 1.20
N GLY A 363 -2.42 -16.58 1.63
CA GLY A 363 -3.54 -16.63 2.56
C GLY A 363 -3.12 -16.83 4.01
N SER A 364 -2.29 -17.85 4.28
CA SER A 364 -1.72 -18.13 5.60
C SER A 364 -0.24 -18.42 5.52
N VAL A 365 0.55 -17.48 6.05
CA VAL A 365 2.01 -17.60 6.17
C VAL A 365 2.41 -18.83 6.99
N VAL A 366 1.63 -19.17 8.03
CA VAL A 366 1.88 -20.36 8.87
C VAL A 366 1.74 -21.64 8.06
N MET A 367 0.67 -21.77 7.26
CA MET A 367 0.45 -22.98 6.45
C MET A 367 1.49 -23.12 5.34
N PHE A 368 1.89 -22.00 4.73
CA PHE A 368 2.99 -21.98 3.77
C PHE A 368 4.30 -22.50 4.38
N TYR A 369 4.69 -22.01 5.56
CA TYR A 369 5.87 -22.52 6.25
C TYR A 369 5.73 -23.97 6.72
N CYS A 370 4.54 -24.44 7.07
CA CYS A 370 4.29 -25.86 7.37
C CYS A 370 4.62 -26.76 6.17
N VAL A 371 4.20 -26.37 4.96
CA VAL A 371 4.51 -27.08 3.71
C VAL A 371 6.03 -27.11 3.46
N LEU A 372 6.71 -25.96 3.55
CA LEU A 372 8.16 -25.89 3.36
C LEU A 372 8.92 -26.69 4.44
N SER A 373 8.48 -26.62 5.69
CA SER A 373 9.10 -27.32 6.81
C SER A 373 9.02 -28.84 6.63
N TYR A 374 7.88 -29.36 6.18
CA TYR A 374 7.76 -30.79 5.91
C TYR A 374 8.68 -31.24 4.77
N MET A 375 8.74 -30.48 3.67
CA MET A 375 9.66 -30.79 2.57
C MET A 375 11.12 -30.75 3.01
N ALA A 376 11.49 -29.78 3.85
CA ALA A 376 12.83 -29.68 4.43
C ALA A 376 13.16 -30.90 5.31
N LEU A 377 12.23 -31.32 6.18
CA LEU A 377 12.38 -32.52 7.01
C LEU A 377 12.55 -33.79 6.16
N LEU A 378 11.71 -33.94 5.13
CA LEU A 378 11.77 -35.08 4.22
C LEU A 378 13.08 -35.12 3.43
N SER A 379 13.54 -33.95 2.95
CA SER A 379 14.82 -33.79 2.25
C SER A 379 16.00 -34.11 3.16
N PHE A 380 16.00 -33.61 4.39
CA PHE A 380 17.05 -33.86 5.37
C PHE A 380 17.11 -35.35 5.76
N ALA A 381 15.96 -35.99 5.99
CA ALA A 381 15.89 -37.43 6.23
C ALA A 381 16.44 -38.23 5.03
N SER A 382 16.08 -37.84 3.80
CA SER A 382 16.62 -38.46 2.57
C SER A 382 18.12 -38.29 2.47
N PHE A 383 18.65 -37.11 2.79
CA PHE A 383 20.08 -36.85 2.81
C PHE A 383 20.83 -37.70 3.84
N ILE A 384 20.31 -37.83 5.08
CA ILE A 384 20.93 -38.69 6.11
C ILE A 384 21.04 -40.13 5.64
N VAL A 385 19.95 -40.70 5.11
CA VAL A 385 19.95 -42.08 4.62
C VAL A 385 20.88 -42.22 3.42
N ALA A 386 20.87 -41.28 2.47
CA ALA A 386 21.77 -41.27 1.33
C ALA A 386 23.24 -41.16 1.74
N PHE A 387 23.55 -40.40 2.81
CA PHE A 387 24.91 -40.26 3.33
C PHE A 387 25.42 -41.54 3.97
N GLN A 388 24.56 -42.24 4.72
CA GLN A 388 24.89 -43.56 5.27
C GLN A 388 25.12 -44.59 4.17
N ALA A 389 24.31 -44.56 3.10
CA ALA A 389 24.43 -45.46 1.96
C ALA A 389 25.77 -45.29 1.21
N ARG A 390 26.42 -44.13 1.29
CA ARG A 390 27.72 -43.87 0.64
C ARG A 390 28.85 -44.81 1.12
N LYS A 391 28.76 -45.30 2.36
CA LYS A 391 29.76 -46.21 2.95
C LYS A 391 29.62 -47.65 2.45
N LEU A 392 28.59 -47.96 1.66
CA LEU A 392 28.35 -49.30 1.15
C LEU A 392 29.27 -49.57 -0.07
N PRO A 393 29.90 -50.75 -0.15
CA PRO A 393 30.72 -51.14 -1.29
C PRO A 393 29.80 -51.43 -2.47
N ASP A 394 29.46 -50.39 -3.23
CA ASP A 394 28.53 -50.50 -4.34
C ASP A 394 29.30 -50.62 -5.67
N THR A 395 28.96 -51.62 -6.48
CA THR A 395 29.64 -51.97 -7.76
C THR A 395 29.43 -50.90 -8.84
N PHE A 396 28.50 -49.97 -8.59
CA PHE A 396 28.28 -48.75 -9.34
C PHE A 396 28.24 -47.60 -8.33
N ASN A 397 28.86 -46.46 -8.62
CA ASN A 397 28.86 -45.27 -7.75
C ASN A 397 27.45 -44.65 -7.51
N GLU A 398 26.36 -45.42 -7.65
CA GLU A 398 24.96 -45.00 -7.55
C GLU A 398 24.64 -44.36 -6.20
N ALA A 399 25.03 -44.99 -5.08
CA ALA A 399 24.84 -44.38 -3.76
C ALA A 399 25.53 -43.00 -3.64
N LYS A 400 26.72 -42.83 -4.23
CA LYS A 400 27.44 -41.55 -4.24
C LYS A 400 26.71 -40.48 -5.04
N PHE A 401 26.18 -40.83 -6.22
CA PHE A 401 25.40 -39.91 -7.04
C PHE A 401 24.10 -39.48 -6.36
N ILE A 402 23.43 -40.39 -5.64
CA ILE A 402 22.23 -40.06 -4.87
C ILE A 402 22.57 -39.15 -3.68
N THR A 403 23.67 -39.40 -2.95
CA THR A 403 24.08 -38.49 -1.88
C THR A 403 24.44 -37.11 -2.42
N PHE A 404 25.15 -37.06 -3.56
CA PHE A 404 25.53 -35.80 -4.20
C PHE A 404 24.30 -35.01 -4.65
N SER A 405 23.33 -35.70 -5.27
CA SER A 405 22.08 -35.07 -5.68
C SER A 405 21.28 -34.51 -4.50
N MET A 406 21.21 -35.27 -3.39
CA MET A 406 20.50 -34.80 -2.19
C MET A 406 21.22 -33.64 -1.50
N LEU A 407 22.55 -33.64 -1.44
CA LEU A 407 23.32 -32.51 -0.92
C LEU A 407 23.09 -31.23 -1.74
N ALA A 408 23.21 -31.34 -3.07
CA ALA A 408 22.99 -30.22 -3.97
C ALA A 408 21.54 -29.72 -3.89
N PHE A 409 20.56 -30.63 -3.80
CA PHE A 409 19.16 -30.28 -3.56
C PHE A 409 18.99 -29.47 -2.27
N CYS A 410 19.53 -29.95 -1.13
CA CYS A 410 19.45 -29.22 0.14
C CYS A 410 20.09 -27.83 0.06
N ASN A 411 21.24 -27.69 -0.62
CA ASN A 411 21.92 -26.39 -0.77
C ASN A 411 21.09 -25.36 -1.55
N VAL A 412 20.37 -25.79 -2.59
CA VAL A 412 19.45 -24.91 -3.34
C VAL A 412 18.38 -24.36 -2.40
N TRP A 413 17.74 -25.21 -1.58
CA TRP A 413 16.67 -24.79 -0.68
C TRP A 413 17.15 -23.98 0.53
N VAL A 414 18.35 -24.26 1.04
CA VAL A 414 18.98 -23.42 2.07
C VAL A 414 19.27 -22.01 1.54
N SER A 415 19.68 -21.89 0.28
CA SER A 415 19.94 -20.60 -0.38
C SER A 415 18.67 -19.87 -0.78
N PHE A 416 17.60 -20.61 -1.08
CA PHE A 416 16.28 -20.06 -1.42
C PHE A 416 15.71 -19.19 -0.30
N VAL A 417 15.72 -19.65 0.95
CA VAL A 417 15.10 -18.94 2.09
C VAL A 417 15.60 -17.49 2.26
N PRO A 418 16.91 -17.22 2.41
CA PRO A 418 17.40 -15.84 2.56
C PRO A 418 17.16 -15.01 1.30
N THR A 419 17.26 -15.62 0.10
CA THR A 419 17.03 -14.91 -1.16
C THR A 419 15.57 -14.51 -1.31
N TYR A 420 14.63 -15.41 -1.02
CA TYR A 420 13.19 -15.18 -1.04
C TYR A 420 12.81 -14.01 -0.13
N LEU A 421 13.33 -13.99 1.11
CA LEU A 421 13.06 -12.93 2.08
C LEU A 421 13.71 -11.57 1.70
N SER A 422 14.81 -11.59 0.94
CA SER A 422 15.51 -10.37 0.52
C SER A 422 14.95 -9.74 -0.75
N THR A 423 14.31 -10.53 -1.62
CA THR A 423 13.77 -10.07 -2.90
C THR A 423 12.31 -9.68 -2.80
N ARG A 424 11.86 -8.72 -3.62
CA ARG A 424 10.45 -8.30 -3.69
C ARG A 424 9.93 -8.31 -5.13
N GLY A 425 8.61 -8.30 -5.27
CA GLY A 425 7.94 -8.23 -6.56
C GLY A 425 8.19 -9.44 -7.46
N LYS A 426 8.26 -9.22 -8.77
CA LYS A 426 8.45 -10.30 -9.77
C LYS A 426 9.74 -11.09 -9.62
N ALA A 427 10.79 -10.51 -9.02
CA ALA A 427 12.06 -11.21 -8.78
C ALA A 427 11.94 -12.33 -7.74
N MET A 428 11.05 -12.18 -6.74
CA MET A 428 10.78 -13.22 -5.74
C MET A 428 10.25 -14.50 -6.42
N VAL A 429 9.28 -14.34 -7.31
CA VAL A 429 8.69 -15.44 -8.10
C VAL A 429 9.74 -16.11 -8.99
N ALA A 430 10.63 -15.32 -9.61
CA ALA A 430 11.71 -15.84 -10.44
C ALA A 430 12.70 -16.72 -9.64
N VAL A 431 13.06 -16.31 -8.43
CA VAL A 431 13.94 -17.07 -7.52
C VAL A 431 13.33 -18.42 -7.15
N GLU A 432 12.02 -18.45 -6.93
CA GLU A 432 11.29 -19.69 -6.66
C GLU A 432 11.31 -20.64 -7.86
N ILE A 433 10.99 -20.15 -9.06
CA ILE A 433 11.05 -20.95 -10.30
C ILE A 433 12.47 -21.48 -10.52
N PHE A 434 13.49 -20.63 -10.37
CA PHE A 434 14.89 -21.03 -10.54
C PHE A 434 15.26 -22.15 -9.57
N SER A 435 14.82 -22.06 -8.31
CA SER A 435 15.08 -23.07 -7.28
C SER A 435 14.40 -24.40 -7.60
N ILE A 436 13.16 -24.35 -8.08
CA ILE A 436 12.41 -25.52 -8.57
C ILE A 436 13.16 -26.19 -9.73
N LEU A 437 13.48 -25.43 -10.78
CA LEU A 437 14.16 -25.96 -11.97
C LEU A 437 15.54 -26.53 -11.64
N CYS A 438 16.35 -25.82 -10.86
CA CYS A 438 17.69 -26.25 -10.50
C CYS A 438 17.66 -27.54 -9.68
N SER A 439 16.83 -27.61 -8.64
CA SER A 439 16.74 -28.77 -7.76
C SER A 439 16.20 -30.01 -8.48
N SER A 440 15.19 -29.87 -9.35
CA SER A 440 14.70 -30.98 -10.20
C SER A 440 15.74 -31.42 -11.23
N ALA A 441 16.46 -30.48 -11.86
CA ALA A 441 17.53 -30.79 -12.82
C ALA A 441 18.69 -31.53 -12.17
N VAL A 442 19.06 -31.20 -10.93
CA VAL A 442 20.07 -31.91 -10.14
C VAL A 442 19.66 -33.37 -9.91
N LEU A 443 18.41 -33.62 -9.52
CA LEU A 443 17.89 -34.98 -9.32
C LEU A 443 17.87 -35.77 -10.64
N LEU A 444 17.40 -35.16 -11.72
CA LEU A 444 17.38 -35.77 -13.05
C LEU A 444 18.80 -36.13 -13.51
N GLY A 445 19.70 -35.15 -13.47
CA GLY A 445 21.07 -35.25 -13.94
C GLY A 445 21.86 -36.33 -13.19
N CYS A 446 21.91 -36.23 -11.86
CA CYS A 446 22.76 -37.10 -11.06
C CYS A 446 22.26 -38.56 -11.03
N ILE A 447 20.94 -38.77 -11.00
CA ILE A 447 20.37 -40.12 -10.83
C ILE A 447 20.24 -40.86 -12.18
N PHE A 448 19.93 -40.16 -13.27
CA PHE A 448 19.56 -40.78 -14.53
C PHE A 448 20.63 -40.68 -15.63
N VAL A 449 21.45 -39.62 -15.69
CA VAL A 449 22.48 -39.48 -16.74
C VAL A 449 23.45 -40.66 -16.77
N PRO A 450 24.00 -41.16 -15.63
CA PRO A 450 24.87 -42.33 -15.64
C PRO A 450 24.18 -43.59 -16.19
N LYS A 451 22.86 -43.73 -15.95
CA LYS A 451 22.08 -44.90 -16.38
C LYS A 451 21.71 -44.83 -17.85
N CYS A 452 21.27 -43.66 -18.32
CA CYS A 452 21.04 -43.41 -19.74
C CYS A 452 22.32 -43.64 -20.55
N TYR A 453 23.47 -43.18 -20.04
CA TYR A 453 24.76 -43.41 -20.69
C TYR A 453 25.07 -44.91 -20.85
N ILE A 454 24.86 -45.73 -19.80
CA ILE A 454 25.09 -47.17 -19.89
C ILE A 454 24.09 -47.84 -20.84
N ILE A 455 22.80 -47.50 -20.76
CA ILE A 455 21.75 -48.11 -21.59
C ILE A 455 21.95 -47.81 -23.08
N VAL A 456 22.35 -46.58 -23.44
CA VAL A 456 22.46 -46.14 -24.83
C VAL A 456 23.84 -46.41 -25.42
N PHE A 457 24.91 -46.05 -24.70
CA PHE A 457 26.28 -46.05 -25.26
C PHE A 457 27.12 -47.26 -24.84
N ARG A 458 26.72 -48.03 -23.81
CA ARG A 458 27.45 -49.22 -23.34
C ARG A 458 26.52 -50.44 -23.21
N PRO A 459 25.84 -50.88 -24.28
CA PRO A 459 24.90 -52.00 -24.23
C PRO A 459 25.56 -53.32 -23.79
N ASN A 460 26.88 -53.47 -23.97
CA ASN A 460 27.64 -54.64 -23.52
C ASN A 460 27.57 -54.86 -22.00
N LEU A 461 27.49 -53.77 -21.20
CA LEU A 461 27.33 -53.83 -19.74
C LEU A 461 25.90 -54.19 -19.29
N ASN A 462 24.96 -54.30 -20.25
CA ASN A 462 23.57 -54.63 -20.04
C ASN A 462 23.27 -56.13 -20.19
N ASN A 463 24.30 -56.97 -20.34
CA ASN A 463 24.16 -58.42 -20.44
C ASN A 463 24.08 -59.09 -19.06
N ARG A 464 23.09 -59.98 -18.89
CA ARG A 464 22.78 -60.66 -17.62
C ARG A 464 23.96 -61.48 -17.08
N GLU A 465 24.76 -62.09 -17.95
CA GLU A 465 25.94 -62.89 -17.58
C GLU A 465 27.09 -62.05 -16.99
N GLN A 466 27.28 -60.81 -17.46
CA GLN A 466 28.32 -59.92 -16.97
C GLN A 466 27.94 -59.28 -15.62
N LEU A 467 26.64 -59.14 -15.34
CA LEU A 467 26.12 -58.74 -14.02
C LEU A 467 26.25 -59.88 -13.01
N ILE A 468 25.92 -61.13 -13.40
CA ILE A 468 26.04 -62.30 -12.50
C ILE A 468 27.50 -62.59 -12.12
N ARG A 469 28.46 -62.49 -13.06
CA ARG A 469 29.90 -62.61 -12.77
C ARG A 469 30.48 -61.52 -11.85
N ARG A 470 29.72 -60.47 -11.55
CA ARG A 470 30.14 -59.34 -10.68
C ARG A 470 29.41 -59.30 -9.34
N PHE A 471 28.28 -60.00 -9.21
CA PHE A 471 27.53 -60.14 -7.95
C PHE A 471 27.92 -61.39 -7.14
N MET A 472 28.62 -62.33 -7.77
CA MET A 472 29.30 -63.47 -7.15
C MET A 472 30.77 -63.11 -7.02
#